data_AF-A0A2E1MFA8-F1
#
_entry.id   AF-A0A2E1MFA8-F1
#
_cell.length_a   1.000
_cell.length_b   1.000
_cell.length_c   1.000
_cell.angle_alpha   90.00
_cell.angle_beta   90.00
_cell.angle_gamma   90.00
#
_symmetry.space_group_name_H-M   'P 1'
#
loop_
_entity.id
_entity.type
_entity.pdbx_description
1 polymer ?
#
loop_
_entity_poly.entity_id
_entity_poly.type
_entity_poly.pdbx_seq_one_letter_code
_entity_poly.pdbx_strand_id
1 'polypeptide(L)'
;MATIISDDFTVGDNKPTFIIAEIGINHQGDVSIAKELISKAADSGANAVKFQKRSISRILTKEGLEMPYDNPNSFGKTYGQHKKALELSEDDYKELFEFSNSKNVLFCASGWDEESIDFLDDLGVSFFKMASADLTNFPLLEHTAKKNKPMILSTGMADMNIVEKAYKLVVKHNKKISILQCTSTYPANFKEINLNVIKTYKQNFPDAIIGYSGHELGIAIPTVSVALGAKIIERHFTLDRTMKGGDHAASLEPLGFKKMVRDIRHVEEALGSYDKKMQESEKPIFKKLGKSIVSLIEIPNGTVITKKMITTKGPGNGLSPMKFNELIGKKTKIHINQDVVIKESDIEW
;
A
#
# COMPACT_ATOMS: atom_id res chain seq x y z
N MET A 1 4.95 9.17 -11.86
CA MET A 1 4.28 10.50 -11.67
C MET A 1 3.97 10.74 -10.20
N ALA A 2 3.76 11.98 -9.80
CA ALA A 2 3.43 12.34 -8.41
C ALA A 2 2.28 13.35 -8.35
N THR A 3 1.33 13.10 -7.45
CA THR A 3 0.18 13.96 -7.16
C THR A 3 0.34 14.51 -5.75
N ILE A 4 0.26 15.83 -5.60
CA ILE A 4 0.23 16.49 -4.30
C ILE A 4 -1.18 16.31 -3.73
N ILE A 5 -1.28 15.62 -2.58
CA ILE A 5 -2.54 15.44 -1.83
C ILE A 5 -2.74 16.61 -0.86
N SER A 6 -1.65 17.10 -0.26
CA SER A 6 -1.58 18.32 0.55
C SER A 6 -0.12 18.81 0.55
N ASP A 7 0.16 19.97 1.15
CA ASP A 7 1.52 20.53 1.23
C ASP A 7 2.53 19.54 1.85
N ASP A 8 2.09 18.73 2.81
CA ASP A 8 2.93 17.76 3.52
C ASP A 8 2.95 16.36 2.85
N PHE A 9 2.00 16.08 1.95
CA PHE A 9 1.83 14.75 1.38
C PHE A 9 1.79 14.76 -0.14
N THR A 10 2.86 14.24 -0.73
CA THR A 10 2.96 13.94 -2.16
C THR A 10 2.95 12.44 -2.38
N VAL A 11 2.07 11.95 -3.25
CA VAL A 11 1.89 10.54 -3.54
C VAL A 11 2.34 10.24 -4.96
N GLY A 12 3.17 9.21 -5.13
CA GLY A 12 3.70 8.88 -6.45
C GLY A 12 4.81 7.85 -6.42
N ASP A 13 5.43 7.67 -7.58
CA ASP A 13 6.64 6.86 -7.67
C ASP A 13 7.75 7.45 -6.81
N ASN A 14 8.49 6.59 -6.10
CA ASN A 14 9.55 6.96 -5.15
C ASN A 14 9.11 7.84 -3.97
N LYS A 15 7.81 7.94 -3.71
CA LYS A 15 7.27 8.54 -2.48
C LYS A 15 6.73 7.44 -1.55
N PRO A 16 6.75 7.65 -0.22
CA PRO A 16 6.09 6.75 0.72
C PRO A 16 4.60 6.61 0.39
N THR A 17 4.09 5.41 0.58
CA THR A 17 2.70 5.05 0.40
C THR A 17 1.84 5.85 1.38
N PHE A 18 0.77 6.45 0.86
CA PHE A 18 -0.20 7.22 1.64
C PHE A 18 -1.24 6.29 2.25
N ILE A 19 -1.36 6.30 3.57
CA ILE A 19 -2.16 5.33 4.32
C ILE A 19 -3.35 6.03 4.97
N ILE A 20 -4.56 5.57 4.63
CA ILE A 20 -5.84 6.09 5.08
C ILE A 20 -6.45 5.10 6.08
N ALA A 21 -6.70 5.57 7.30
CA ALA A 21 -7.53 4.88 8.28
C ALA A 21 -9.00 5.24 8.03
N GLU A 22 -9.76 4.32 7.42
CA GLU A 22 -11.19 4.49 7.20
C GLU A 22 -11.94 4.24 8.52
N ILE A 23 -12.28 5.33 9.20
CA ILE A 23 -13.17 5.28 10.36
C ILE A 23 -14.60 5.00 9.89
N GLY A 24 -15.00 5.57 8.75
CA GLY A 24 -16.32 5.36 8.16
C GLY A 24 -17.42 5.74 9.15
N ILE A 25 -18.13 4.72 9.65
CA ILE A 25 -19.21 4.83 10.64
C ILE A 25 -18.91 4.12 11.97
N ASN A 26 -17.66 3.65 12.18
CA ASN A 26 -17.26 2.91 13.39
C ASN A 26 -17.30 3.77 14.67
N HIS A 27 -17.51 5.08 14.54
CA HIS A 27 -17.76 5.99 15.65
C HIS A 27 -19.19 5.87 16.22
N GLN A 28 -20.09 5.11 15.58
CA GLN A 28 -21.44 4.82 16.07
C GLN A 28 -22.34 6.05 16.31
N GLY A 29 -22.05 7.17 15.64
CA GLY A 29 -22.73 8.45 15.88
C GLY A 29 -22.21 9.23 17.10
N ASP A 30 -21.12 8.80 17.74
CA ASP A 30 -20.53 9.45 18.91
C ASP A 30 -19.21 10.16 18.58
N VAL A 31 -19.17 11.47 18.79
CA VAL A 31 -18.00 12.33 18.55
C VAL A 31 -16.81 11.97 19.44
N SER A 32 -17.06 11.53 20.68
CA SER A 32 -16.00 11.12 21.59
C SER A 32 -15.30 9.87 21.09
N ILE A 33 -16.07 8.89 20.59
CA ILE A 33 -15.51 7.69 19.95
C ILE A 33 -14.76 8.07 18.67
N ALA A 34 -15.29 8.99 17.86
CA ALA A 34 -14.62 9.50 16.67
C ALA A 34 -13.25 10.13 16.99
N LYS A 35 -13.16 10.96 18.03
CA LYS A 35 -11.89 11.54 18.50
C LYS A 35 -10.90 10.48 18.98
N GLU A 36 -11.37 9.47 19.70
CA GLU A 36 -10.51 8.37 20.13
C GLU A 36 -9.95 7.60 18.92
N LEU A 37 -10.80 7.27 17.95
CA LEU A 37 -10.41 6.64 16.69
C LEU A 37 -9.36 7.48 15.94
N ILE A 38 -9.54 8.80 15.85
CA ILE A 38 -8.57 9.71 15.24
C ILE A 38 -7.22 9.63 15.96
N SER A 39 -7.22 9.73 17.30
CA SER A 39 -5.98 9.67 18.08
C SER A 39 -5.26 8.34 17.86
N LYS A 40 -5.97 7.21 17.90
CA LYS A 40 -5.36 5.89 17.72
C LYS A 40 -4.87 5.66 16.29
N ALA A 41 -5.56 6.20 15.28
CA ALA A 41 -5.11 6.12 13.89
C ALA A 41 -3.83 6.94 13.69
N ALA A 42 -3.76 8.16 14.23
CA ALA A 42 -2.56 9.00 14.20
C ALA A 42 -1.38 8.31 14.91
N ASP A 43 -1.57 7.77 16.11
CA ASP A 43 -0.55 7.02 16.88
C ASP A 43 -0.06 5.75 16.15
N SER A 44 -0.88 5.22 15.25
CA SER A 44 -0.58 4.06 14.41
C SER A 44 0.15 4.41 13.11
N GLY A 45 0.32 5.70 12.81
CA GLY A 45 1.03 6.20 11.63
C GLY A 45 0.18 6.37 10.38
N ALA A 46 -1.14 6.56 10.52
CA ALA A 46 -2.00 6.95 9.40
C ALA A 46 -1.62 8.35 8.88
N ASN A 47 -1.70 8.55 7.56
CA ASN A 47 -1.53 9.86 6.94
C ASN A 47 -2.84 10.64 6.91
N ALA A 48 -3.97 9.93 6.78
CA ALA A 48 -5.31 10.49 6.86
C ALA A 48 -6.26 9.60 7.65
N VAL A 49 -7.25 10.23 8.26
CA VAL A 49 -8.46 9.59 8.78
C VAL A 49 -9.63 9.92 7.86
N LYS A 50 -10.49 8.94 7.59
CA LYS A 50 -11.60 9.10 6.67
C LYS A 50 -12.95 8.73 7.29
N PHE A 51 -13.94 9.57 7.06
CA PHE A 51 -15.34 9.42 7.52
C PHE A 51 -16.30 9.31 6.32
N GLN A 52 -17.61 9.31 6.57
CA GLN A 52 -18.65 9.34 5.54
C GLN A 52 -19.69 10.43 5.82
N LYS A 53 -19.79 11.43 4.94
CA LYS A 53 -20.77 12.52 5.05
C LYS A 53 -21.86 12.37 4.01
N ARG A 54 -23.12 12.50 4.46
CA ARG A 54 -24.30 12.33 3.60
C ARG A 54 -25.48 13.14 4.11
N SER A 55 -26.36 13.47 3.18
CA SER A 55 -27.72 13.92 3.40
C SER A 55 -28.63 12.70 3.22
N ILE A 56 -29.11 12.13 4.33
CA ILE A 56 -29.79 10.82 4.33
C ILE A 56 -31.01 10.78 3.39
N SER A 57 -31.75 11.89 3.30
CA SER A 57 -32.91 12.03 2.40
C SER A 57 -32.54 12.16 0.92
N ARG A 58 -31.28 12.48 0.58
CA ARG A 58 -30.81 12.56 -0.81
C ARG A 58 -30.30 11.23 -1.34
N ILE A 59 -29.73 10.41 -0.47
CA ILE A 59 -29.11 9.14 -0.86
C ILE A 59 -30.08 7.95 -0.80
N LEU A 60 -31.25 8.11 -0.17
CA LEU A 60 -32.26 7.08 -0.04
C LEU A 60 -33.64 7.58 -0.45
N THR A 61 -34.34 6.77 -1.24
CA THR A 61 -35.77 6.97 -1.51
C THR A 61 -36.59 6.76 -0.24
N LYS A 62 -37.86 7.17 -0.25
CA LYS A 62 -38.80 6.87 0.85
C LYS A 62 -38.85 5.37 1.17
N GLU A 63 -38.88 4.52 0.15
CA GLU A 63 -38.83 3.07 0.31
C GLU A 63 -37.51 2.61 0.96
N GLY A 64 -36.38 3.15 0.52
CA GLY A 64 -35.07 2.84 1.11
C GLY A 64 -34.94 3.29 2.57
N LEU A 65 -35.57 4.41 2.95
CA LEU A 65 -35.60 4.88 4.34
C LEU A 65 -36.41 3.95 5.26
N GLU A 66 -37.51 3.40 4.74
CA GLU A 66 -38.40 2.51 5.48
C GLU A 66 -38.02 1.02 5.38
N MET A 67 -37.01 0.69 4.55
CA MET A 67 -36.53 -0.67 4.38
C MET A 67 -36.17 -1.29 5.74
N PRO A 68 -36.77 -2.43 6.13
CA PRO A 68 -36.47 -3.11 7.38
C PRO A 68 -34.97 -3.43 7.48
N TYR A 69 -34.38 -3.06 8.60
CA TYR A 69 -32.97 -3.28 8.87
C TYR A 69 -32.79 -3.57 10.36
N ASP A 70 -33.25 -4.74 10.79
CA ASP A 70 -33.25 -5.18 12.18
C ASP A 70 -32.32 -6.38 12.34
N ASN A 71 -31.10 -6.13 12.79
CA ASN A 71 -30.07 -7.14 13.02
C ASN A 71 -29.15 -6.67 14.16
N PRO A 72 -28.26 -7.53 14.69
CA PRO A 72 -27.41 -7.16 15.84
C PRO A 72 -26.56 -5.89 15.64
N ASN A 73 -26.25 -5.52 14.39
CA ASN A 73 -25.46 -4.35 14.04
C ASN A 73 -26.30 -3.11 13.68
N SER A 74 -27.63 -3.17 13.73
CA SER A 74 -28.50 -2.04 13.35
C SER A 74 -28.68 -1.03 14.49
N PHE A 75 -28.69 0.26 14.14
CA PHE A 75 -28.90 1.38 15.08
C PHE A 75 -30.34 1.94 14.99
N GLY A 76 -31.24 1.16 14.42
CA GLY A 76 -32.64 1.49 14.19
C GLY A 76 -33.38 0.28 13.62
N LYS A 77 -34.70 0.39 13.47
CA LYS A 77 -35.54 -0.68 12.89
C LYS A 77 -35.58 -0.65 11.37
N THR A 78 -35.31 0.52 10.78
CA THR A 78 -35.22 0.73 9.34
C THR A 78 -33.83 1.20 8.95
N TYR A 79 -33.47 1.04 7.68
CA TYR A 79 -32.17 1.46 7.18
C TYR A 79 -31.99 2.98 7.28
N GLY A 80 -33.07 3.75 7.07
CA GLY A 80 -33.05 5.20 7.27
C GLY A 80 -32.77 5.59 8.73
N GLN A 81 -33.40 4.90 9.70
CA GLN A 81 -33.11 5.14 11.12
C GLN A 81 -31.67 4.78 11.49
N HIS A 82 -31.18 3.64 11.01
CA HIS A 82 -29.78 3.23 11.19
C HIS A 82 -28.81 4.26 10.63
N LYS A 83 -29.03 4.77 9.41
CA LYS A 83 -28.17 5.77 8.80
C LYS A 83 -28.21 7.12 9.53
N LYS A 84 -29.40 7.55 9.99
CA LYS A 84 -29.56 8.79 10.77
C LYS A 84 -28.84 8.72 12.12
N ALA A 85 -28.91 7.58 12.81
CA ALA A 85 -28.24 7.40 14.10
C ALA A 85 -26.71 7.44 13.99
N LEU A 86 -26.16 7.15 12.82
CA LEU A 86 -24.72 7.16 12.54
C LEU A 86 -24.23 8.45 11.89
N GLU A 87 -25.12 9.36 11.51
CA GLU A 87 -24.73 10.60 10.85
C GLU A 87 -24.36 11.65 11.89
N LEU A 88 -23.13 12.17 11.80
CA LEU A 88 -22.67 13.28 12.62
C LEU A 88 -23.14 14.62 12.03
N SER A 89 -23.34 15.62 12.89
CA SER A 89 -23.72 16.97 12.46
C SER A 89 -22.55 17.70 11.81
N GLU A 90 -22.83 18.75 11.05
CA GLU A 90 -21.78 19.58 10.44
C GLU A 90 -20.83 20.21 11.47
N ASP A 91 -21.33 20.54 12.66
CA ASP A 91 -20.50 21.08 13.74
C ASP A 91 -19.59 20.00 14.33
N ASP A 92 -20.07 18.76 14.46
CA ASP A 92 -19.23 17.62 14.83
C ASP A 92 -18.12 17.40 13.78
N TYR A 93 -18.43 17.52 12.49
CA TYR A 93 -17.44 17.42 11.42
C TYR A 93 -16.37 18.51 11.49
N LYS A 94 -16.75 19.77 11.80
CA LYS A 94 -15.79 20.86 12.02
C LYS A 94 -14.89 20.58 13.23
N GLU A 95 -15.49 20.12 14.33
CA GLU A 95 -14.74 19.75 15.54
C GLU A 95 -13.75 18.61 15.28
N LEU A 96 -14.16 17.57 14.52
CA LEU A 96 -13.29 16.45 14.16
C LEU A 96 -12.19 16.85 13.17
N PHE A 97 -12.46 17.79 12.26
CA PHE A 97 -11.47 18.36 11.35
C PHE A 97 -10.36 19.09 12.13
N GLU A 98 -10.74 20.01 13.02
CA GLU A 98 -9.80 20.72 13.90
C GLU A 98 -9.02 19.76 14.80
N PHE A 99 -9.71 18.77 15.37
CA PHE A 99 -9.08 17.76 16.21
C PHE A 99 -8.05 16.93 15.43
N SER A 100 -8.36 16.53 14.20
CA SER A 100 -7.44 15.78 13.33
C SER A 100 -6.18 16.59 13.01
N ASN A 101 -6.34 17.88 12.70
CA ASN A 101 -5.22 18.80 12.48
C ASN A 101 -4.34 18.91 13.73
N SER A 102 -4.94 18.99 14.93
CA SER A 102 -4.18 19.00 16.20
C SER A 102 -3.39 17.71 16.46
N LYS A 103 -3.75 16.61 15.79
CA LYS A 103 -3.08 15.30 15.84
C LYS A 103 -2.12 15.08 14.67
N ASN A 104 -1.92 16.07 13.81
CA ASN A 104 -1.08 15.97 12.60
C ASN A 104 -1.49 14.82 11.66
N VAL A 105 -2.80 14.58 11.52
CA VAL A 105 -3.36 13.63 10.56
C VAL A 105 -4.40 14.33 9.70
N LEU A 106 -4.38 14.09 8.39
CA LEU A 106 -5.34 14.73 7.50
C LEU A 106 -6.75 14.21 7.75
N PHE A 107 -7.72 15.12 7.74
CA PHE A 107 -9.13 14.76 7.77
C PHE A 107 -9.71 14.67 6.36
N CYS A 108 -10.53 13.65 6.10
CA CYS A 108 -11.32 13.51 4.89
C CYS A 108 -12.66 12.83 5.22
N ALA A 109 -13.64 12.96 4.33
CA ALA A 109 -14.81 12.09 4.30
C ALA A 109 -15.19 11.76 2.86
N SER A 110 -15.83 10.60 2.67
CA SER A 110 -16.55 10.32 1.43
C SER A 110 -17.88 11.08 1.47
N GLY A 111 -18.05 12.05 0.57
CA GLY A 111 -19.32 12.73 0.34
C GLY A 111 -20.20 11.92 -0.62
N TRP A 112 -21.43 11.62 -0.21
CA TRP A 112 -22.36 10.75 -0.96
C TRP A 112 -23.42 11.54 -1.76
N ASP A 113 -23.37 12.86 -1.72
CA ASP A 113 -24.27 13.79 -2.42
C ASP A 113 -23.58 15.14 -2.56
N GLU A 114 -24.10 15.99 -3.44
CA GLU A 114 -23.49 17.28 -3.78
C GLU A 114 -23.40 18.22 -2.57
N GLU A 115 -24.41 18.24 -1.69
CA GLU A 115 -24.40 19.03 -0.45
C GLU A 115 -23.24 18.62 0.46
N SER A 116 -23.04 17.31 0.61
CA SER A 116 -21.95 16.77 1.41
C SER A 116 -20.58 17.08 0.79
N ILE A 117 -20.47 17.08 -0.54
CA ILE A 117 -19.24 17.49 -1.24
C ILE A 117 -18.98 18.99 -1.04
N ASP A 118 -20.00 19.83 -1.18
CA ASP A 118 -19.89 21.28 -1.00
C ASP A 118 -19.49 21.62 0.44
N PHE A 119 -20.12 21.00 1.43
CA PHE A 119 -19.75 21.14 2.84
C PHE A 119 -18.28 20.75 3.10
N LEU A 120 -17.83 19.62 2.55
CA LEU A 120 -16.44 19.18 2.73
C LEU A 120 -15.44 20.11 2.02
N ASP A 121 -15.84 20.68 0.88
CA ASP A 121 -15.04 21.66 0.15
C ASP A 121 -14.84 22.94 0.98
N ASP A 122 -15.94 23.45 1.54
CA ASP A 122 -15.99 24.63 2.42
C ASP A 122 -15.24 24.39 3.74
N LEU A 123 -15.31 23.16 4.29
CA LEU A 123 -14.53 22.74 5.44
C LEU A 123 -13.01 22.74 5.16
N GLY A 124 -12.61 22.69 3.88
CA GLY A 124 -11.22 22.79 3.47
C GLY A 124 -10.49 21.44 3.41
N VAL A 125 -11.19 20.33 3.18
CA VAL A 125 -10.51 19.02 3.01
C VAL A 125 -9.53 19.07 1.84
N SER A 126 -8.38 18.41 1.98
CA SER A 126 -7.31 18.46 0.98
C SER A 126 -7.59 17.60 -0.26
N PHE A 127 -8.43 16.57 -0.14
CA PHE A 127 -8.80 15.67 -1.22
C PHE A 127 -10.21 15.10 -1.01
N PHE A 128 -10.82 14.64 -2.10
CA PHE A 128 -12.11 13.95 -2.08
C PHE A 128 -11.94 12.45 -2.29
N LYS A 129 -12.66 11.66 -1.49
CA LYS A 129 -12.80 10.21 -1.70
C LYS A 129 -14.19 9.91 -2.27
N MET A 130 -14.22 9.30 -3.46
CA MET A 130 -15.46 8.74 -4.00
C MET A 130 -15.57 7.26 -3.61
N ALA A 131 -16.72 6.88 -3.05
CA ALA A 131 -17.03 5.51 -2.69
C ALA A 131 -17.26 4.65 -3.93
N SER A 132 -17.02 3.34 -3.84
CA SER A 132 -17.29 2.39 -4.93
C SER A 132 -18.77 2.44 -5.39
N ALA A 133 -19.69 2.67 -4.46
CA ALA A 133 -21.12 2.77 -4.74
C ALA A 133 -21.49 3.96 -5.66
N ASP A 134 -20.67 5.01 -5.65
CA ASP A 134 -20.88 6.23 -6.44
C ASP A 134 -20.03 6.27 -7.72
N LEU A 135 -19.31 5.20 -8.07
CA LEU A 135 -18.48 5.19 -9.27
C LEU A 135 -19.30 5.35 -10.56
N THR A 136 -20.57 4.93 -10.56
CA THR A 136 -21.51 5.12 -11.67
C THR A 136 -22.35 6.39 -11.52
N ASN A 137 -22.24 7.10 -10.39
CA ASN A 137 -22.96 8.35 -10.12
C ASN A 137 -22.25 9.52 -10.83
N PHE A 138 -22.37 9.55 -12.15
CA PHE A 138 -21.66 10.51 -13.01
C PHE A 138 -21.95 11.99 -12.68
N PRO A 139 -23.19 12.40 -12.32
CA PRO A 139 -23.45 13.76 -11.87
C PRO A 139 -22.61 14.14 -10.64
N LEU A 140 -22.56 13.27 -9.62
CA LEU A 140 -21.77 13.51 -8.41
C LEU A 140 -20.26 13.51 -8.72
N LEU A 141 -19.77 12.57 -9.54
CA LEU A 141 -18.37 12.54 -9.95
C LEU A 141 -17.97 13.83 -10.69
N GLU A 142 -18.81 14.33 -11.59
CA GLU A 142 -18.54 15.56 -12.32
C GLU A 142 -18.58 16.78 -11.39
N HIS A 143 -19.57 16.85 -10.48
CA HIS A 143 -19.66 17.91 -9.46
C HIS A 143 -18.39 17.99 -8.63
N THR A 144 -17.94 16.87 -8.08
CA THR A 144 -16.71 16.79 -7.29
C THR A 144 -15.47 17.13 -8.12
N ALA A 145 -15.40 16.69 -9.38
CA ALA A 145 -14.27 16.99 -10.25
C ALA A 145 -14.07 18.48 -10.50
N LYS A 146 -15.17 19.25 -10.60
CA LYS A 146 -15.12 20.71 -10.80
C LYS A 146 -14.53 21.46 -9.61
N LYS A 147 -14.43 20.85 -8.42
CA LYS A 147 -13.75 21.43 -7.24
C LYS A 147 -12.22 21.49 -7.39
N ASN A 148 -11.64 20.82 -8.39
CA ASN A 148 -10.20 20.88 -8.74
C ASN A 148 -9.20 20.51 -7.61
N LYS A 149 -9.68 19.74 -6.62
CA LYS A 149 -8.84 19.11 -5.58
C LYS A 149 -8.55 17.65 -5.95
N PRO A 150 -7.46 17.04 -5.46
CA PRO A 150 -7.20 15.62 -5.69
C PRO A 150 -8.41 14.72 -5.39
N MET A 151 -8.65 13.73 -6.26
CA MET A 151 -9.78 12.81 -6.15
C MET A 151 -9.30 11.36 -6.13
N ILE A 152 -9.83 10.58 -5.17
CA ILE A 152 -9.51 9.16 -5.01
C ILE A 152 -10.78 8.33 -5.26
N LEU A 153 -10.81 7.59 -6.36
CA LEU A 153 -11.93 6.75 -6.78
C LEU A 153 -11.70 5.30 -6.33
N SER A 154 -12.60 4.71 -5.53
CA SER A 154 -12.60 3.25 -5.33
C SER A 154 -13.40 2.57 -6.42
N THR A 155 -12.96 1.37 -6.84
CA THR A 155 -13.52 0.67 -8.00
C THR A 155 -14.21 -0.65 -7.70
N GLY A 156 -14.66 -0.84 -6.46
CA GLY A 156 -15.46 -2.02 -6.11
C GLY A 156 -16.80 -2.03 -6.87
N MET A 157 -17.38 -3.22 -7.05
CA MET A 157 -18.65 -3.41 -7.76
C MET A 157 -18.64 -2.97 -9.24
N ALA A 158 -17.45 -2.76 -9.83
CA ALA A 158 -17.29 -2.29 -11.19
C ALA A 158 -16.41 -3.20 -12.03
N ASP A 159 -16.73 -3.29 -13.32
CA ASP A 159 -15.83 -3.85 -14.33
C ASP A 159 -14.93 -2.75 -14.92
N MET A 160 -13.97 -3.14 -15.77
CA MET A 160 -13.03 -2.19 -16.37
C MET A 160 -13.72 -1.13 -17.25
N ASN A 161 -14.84 -1.45 -17.90
CA ASN A 161 -15.57 -0.51 -18.75
C ASN A 161 -16.20 0.61 -17.91
N ILE A 162 -16.74 0.29 -16.73
CA ILE A 162 -17.24 1.31 -15.78
C ILE A 162 -16.08 2.18 -15.28
N VAL A 163 -14.95 1.56 -14.87
CA VAL A 163 -13.78 2.29 -14.39
C VAL A 163 -13.26 3.27 -15.45
N GLU A 164 -13.13 2.82 -16.69
CA GLU A 164 -12.70 3.68 -17.81
C GLU A 164 -13.65 4.85 -18.07
N LYS A 165 -14.97 4.63 -18.01
CA LYS A 165 -15.96 5.70 -18.21
C LYS A 165 -15.89 6.73 -17.09
N ALA A 166 -15.81 6.29 -15.84
CA ALA A 166 -15.67 7.17 -14.68
C ALA A 166 -14.36 7.98 -14.76
N TYR A 167 -13.23 7.32 -15.08
CA TYR A 167 -11.95 7.99 -15.28
C TYR A 167 -12.04 9.05 -16.39
N LYS A 168 -12.54 8.68 -17.58
CA LYS A 168 -12.70 9.59 -18.74
C LYS A 168 -13.62 10.77 -18.45
N LEU A 169 -14.61 10.60 -17.58
CA LEU A 169 -15.48 11.69 -17.14
C LEU A 169 -14.70 12.68 -16.26
N VAL A 170 -14.04 12.18 -15.20
CA VAL A 170 -13.35 13.02 -14.21
C VAL A 170 -12.17 13.77 -14.82
N VAL A 171 -11.35 13.13 -15.67
CA VAL A 171 -10.15 13.76 -16.27
C VAL A 171 -10.45 14.95 -17.18
N LYS A 172 -11.69 15.10 -17.66
CA LYS A 172 -12.11 16.30 -18.42
C LYS A 172 -12.05 17.56 -17.58
N HIS A 173 -12.27 17.42 -16.27
CA HIS A 173 -12.35 18.53 -15.32
C HIS A 173 -11.15 18.56 -14.36
N ASN A 174 -10.62 17.39 -14.00
CA ASN A 174 -9.58 17.27 -12.99
C ASN A 174 -8.64 16.09 -13.26
N LYS A 175 -7.35 16.36 -13.42
CA LYS A 175 -6.31 15.35 -13.71
C LYS A 175 -5.66 14.76 -12.45
N LYS A 176 -5.94 15.30 -11.26
CA LYS A 176 -5.33 14.86 -9.99
C LYS A 176 -6.08 13.63 -9.45
N ILE A 177 -6.06 12.53 -10.20
CA ILE A 177 -6.88 11.34 -9.91
C ILE A 177 -6.03 10.21 -9.34
N SER A 178 -6.61 9.50 -8.38
CA SER A 178 -6.16 8.18 -7.95
C SER A 178 -7.26 7.14 -8.13
N ILE A 179 -6.89 5.90 -8.45
CA ILE A 179 -7.80 4.77 -8.64
C ILE A 179 -7.39 3.65 -7.68
N LEU A 180 -8.31 3.20 -6.83
CA LEU A 180 -8.06 2.15 -5.86
C LEU A 180 -8.73 0.85 -6.29
N GLN A 181 -7.94 -0.21 -6.50
CA GLN A 181 -8.47 -1.57 -6.60
C GLN A 181 -9.19 -1.93 -5.29
N CYS A 182 -10.40 -2.46 -5.42
CA CYS A 182 -11.29 -2.65 -4.28
C CYS A 182 -12.27 -3.81 -4.53
N THR A 183 -12.53 -4.61 -3.49
CA THR A 183 -13.62 -5.60 -3.48
C THR A 183 -14.57 -5.22 -2.34
N SER A 184 -15.78 -4.74 -2.67
CA SER A 184 -16.73 -4.18 -1.69
C SER A 184 -17.59 -5.26 -1.00
N THR A 185 -16.94 -6.22 -0.37
CA THR A 185 -17.53 -7.22 0.53
C THR A 185 -16.84 -7.16 1.89
N TYR A 186 -17.58 -7.32 2.99
CA TYR A 186 -17.12 -6.98 4.34
C TYR A 186 -17.33 -8.18 5.29
N PRO A 187 -16.33 -9.04 5.52
CA PRO A 187 -14.97 -9.00 4.97
C PRO A 187 -14.86 -9.59 3.55
N ALA A 188 -13.87 -9.12 2.79
CA ALA A 188 -13.60 -9.60 1.44
C ALA A 188 -12.88 -10.96 1.46
N ASN A 189 -13.34 -11.88 0.61
CA ASN A 189 -12.70 -13.18 0.43
C ASN A 189 -11.37 -13.01 -0.34
N PHE A 190 -10.28 -13.61 0.15
CA PHE A 190 -8.97 -13.52 -0.51
C PHE A 190 -8.97 -13.93 -1.99
N LYS A 191 -9.82 -14.89 -2.38
CA LYS A 191 -9.94 -15.34 -3.78
C LYS A 191 -10.55 -14.29 -4.72
N GLU A 192 -11.21 -13.27 -4.18
CA GLU A 192 -11.94 -12.25 -4.93
C GLU A 192 -11.21 -10.90 -4.99
N ILE A 193 -10.10 -10.74 -4.26
CA ILE A 193 -9.36 -9.47 -4.15
C ILE A 193 -8.67 -9.08 -5.47
N ASN A 194 -8.14 -10.08 -6.18
CA ASN A 194 -7.51 -9.90 -7.50
C ASN A 194 -6.42 -8.81 -7.53
N LEU A 195 -5.40 -8.87 -6.67
CA LEU A 195 -4.33 -7.86 -6.59
C LEU A 195 -3.59 -7.59 -7.90
N ASN A 196 -3.56 -8.54 -8.85
CA ASN A 196 -2.96 -8.30 -10.17
C ASN A 196 -3.66 -7.20 -10.98
N VAL A 197 -4.91 -6.85 -10.64
CA VAL A 197 -5.62 -5.69 -11.23
C VAL A 197 -4.85 -4.39 -11.02
N ILE A 198 -4.06 -4.27 -9.94
CA ILE A 198 -3.17 -3.11 -9.73
C ILE A 198 -2.22 -2.93 -10.92
N LYS A 199 -1.67 -4.01 -11.46
CA LYS A 199 -0.79 -3.95 -12.64
C LYS A 199 -1.57 -3.52 -13.88
N THR A 200 -2.79 -4.04 -14.06
CA THR A 200 -3.67 -3.64 -15.16
C THR A 200 -4.03 -2.15 -15.08
N TYR A 201 -4.35 -1.64 -13.89
CA TYR A 201 -4.63 -0.21 -13.69
C TYR A 201 -3.42 0.66 -13.99
N LYS A 202 -2.21 0.24 -13.58
CA LYS A 202 -0.98 0.98 -13.91
C LYS A 202 -0.73 1.07 -15.42
N GLN A 203 -1.12 0.04 -16.17
CA GLN A 203 -0.98 0.02 -17.64
C GLN A 203 -2.05 0.88 -18.32
N ASN A 204 -3.31 0.79 -17.87
CA ASN A 204 -4.44 1.45 -18.53
C ASN A 204 -4.61 2.92 -18.12
N PHE A 205 -4.14 3.30 -16.93
CA PHE A 205 -4.27 4.64 -16.37
C PHE A 205 -2.91 5.18 -15.91
N PRO A 206 -1.94 5.37 -16.83
CA PRO A 206 -0.57 5.77 -16.47
C PRO A 206 -0.48 7.13 -15.77
N ASP A 207 -1.46 8.02 -16.00
CA ASP A 207 -1.55 9.34 -15.37
C ASP A 207 -2.23 9.33 -14.00
N ALA A 208 -2.86 8.21 -13.61
CA ALA A 208 -3.52 8.08 -12.32
C ALA A 208 -2.59 7.43 -11.29
N ILE A 209 -2.70 7.86 -10.04
CA ILE A 209 -2.06 7.16 -8.93
C ILE A 209 -2.87 5.90 -8.62
N ILE A 210 -2.23 4.73 -8.69
CA ILE A 210 -2.91 3.47 -8.40
C ILE A 210 -2.73 3.12 -6.92
N GLY A 211 -3.80 2.70 -6.27
CA GLY A 211 -3.77 2.24 -4.88
C GLY A 211 -4.69 1.05 -4.64
N TYR A 212 -4.94 0.79 -3.36
CA TYR A 212 -5.72 -0.33 -2.89
C TYR A 212 -6.61 0.06 -1.70
N SER A 213 -7.87 -0.36 -1.75
CA SER A 213 -8.86 -0.20 -0.67
C SER A 213 -9.31 -1.58 -0.24
N GLY A 214 -8.94 -1.97 0.99
CA GLY A 214 -9.10 -3.35 1.47
C GLY A 214 -10.20 -3.50 2.53
N HIS A 215 -10.90 -4.63 2.43
CA HIS A 215 -11.96 -5.07 3.36
C HIS A 215 -11.73 -6.51 3.84
N GLU A 216 -10.59 -7.10 3.50
CA GLU A 216 -10.17 -8.45 3.85
C GLU A 216 -9.65 -8.56 5.28
N LEU A 217 -9.54 -9.77 5.81
CA LEU A 217 -8.96 -9.97 7.14
C LEU A 217 -7.42 -9.91 7.11
N GLY A 218 -6.85 -9.35 8.17
CA GLY A 218 -5.39 -9.29 8.35
C GLY A 218 -4.71 -8.19 7.52
N ILE A 219 -3.37 -8.21 7.56
CA ILE A 219 -2.52 -7.10 7.10
C ILE A 219 -1.61 -7.44 5.92
N ALA A 220 -1.62 -8.69 5.45
CA ALA A 220 -0.71 -9.15 4.41
C ALA A 220 -1.03 -8.51 3.04
N ILE A 221 -2.31 -8.37 2.72
CA ILE A 221 -2.77 -7.92 1.41
C ILE A 221 -2.41 -6.44 1.14
N PRO A 222 -2.59 -5.50 2.08
CA PRO A 222 -2.09 -4.13 1.89
C PRO A 222 -0.59 -4.08 1.61
N THR A 223 0.22 -4.82 2.36
CA THR A 223 1.67 -4.90 2.16
C THR A 223 2.05 -5.44 0.78
N VAL A 224 1.41 -6.53 0.34
CA VAL A 224 1.64 -7.10 -1.01
C VAL A 224 1.17 -6.14 -2.11
N SER A 225 0.08 -5.41 -1.90
CA SER A 225 -0.42 -4.44 -2.88
C SER A 225 0.60 -3.32 -3.15
N VAL A 226 1.34 -2.87 -2.13
CA VAL A 226 2.44 -1.90 -2.27
C VAL A 226 3.57 -2.49 -3.11
N ALA A 227 3.95 -3.75 -2.87
CA ALA A 227 4.95 -4.45 -3.69
C ALA A 227 4.53 -4.58 -5.18
N LEU A 228 3.23 -4.60 -5.46
CA LEU A 228 2.67 -4.60 -6.82
C LEU A 228 2.54 -3.19 -7.42
N GLY A 229 2.83 -2.15 -6.64
CA GLY A 229 2.90 -0.76 -7.10
C GLY A 229 1.75 0.13 -6.63
N ALA A 230 0.93 -0.30 -5.66
CA ALA A 230 -0.03 0.58 -5.00
C ALA A 230 0.71 1.69 -4.22
N LYS A 231 0.19 2.92 -4.29
CA LYS A 231 0.74 4.12 -3.63
C LYS A 231 -0.22 4.76 -2.63
N ILE A 232 -1.46 4.28 -2.57
CA ILE A 232 -2.45 4.63 -1.58
C ILE A 232 -3.00 3.34 -1.01
N ILE A 233 -3.10 3.26 0.32
CA ILE A 233 -3.68 2.13 1.04
C ILE A 233 -4.81 2.66 1.92
N GLU A 234 -6.01 2.14 1.74
CA GLU A 234 -7.16 2.41 2.59
C GLU A 234 -7.59 1.11 3.28
N ARG A 235 -7.72 1.16 4.61
CA ARG A 235 -8.25 0.06 5.43
C ARG A 235 -9.17 0.60 6.51
N HIS A 236 -10.28 -0.09 6.74
CA HIS A 236 -11.16 0.23 7.85
C HIS A 236 -10.42 0.13 9.19
N PHE A 237 -10.75 1.02 10.12
CA PHE A 237 -10.10 1.17 11.41
C PHE A 237 -11.14 1.18 12.52
N THR A 238 -10.88 0.44 13.60
CA THR A 238 -11.77 0.35 14.77
C THR A 238 -10.97 0.34 16.07
N LEU A 239 -11.62 0.65 17.19
CA LEU A 239 -11.05 0.43 18.52
C LEU A 239 -11.12 -1.06 18.91
N ASP A 240 -12.24 -1.70 18.59
CA ASP A 240 -12.55 -3.09 18.91
C ASP A 240 -13.45 -3.66 17.80
N ARG A 241 -13.13 -4.88 17.33
CA ARG A 241 -13.89 -5.57 16.26
C ARG A 241 -15.20 -6.20 16.72
N THR A 242 -15.43 -6.28 18.03
CA THR A 242 -16.66 -6.82 18.64
C THR A 242 -17.73 -5.76 18.89
N MET A 243 -17.39 -4.49 18.71
CA MET A 243 -18.32 -3.38 18.79
C MET A 243 -19.46 -3.53 17.77
N LYS A 244 -20.62 -2.97 18.12
CA LYS A 244 -21.81 -2.99 17.29
C LYS A 244 -21.62 -2.21 15.98
N GLY A 245 -21.81 -2.84 14.83
CA GLY A 245 -21.71 -2.18 13.52
C GLY A 245 -21.18 -3.10 12.43
N GLY A 246 -21.61 -2.87 11.18
CA GLY A 246 -21.33 -3.78 10.06
C GLY A 246 -19.86 -3.83 9.64
N ASP A 247 -19.11 -2.74 9.84
CA ASP A 247 -17.75 -2.59 9.30
C ASP A 247 -16.66 -3.06 10.26
N HIS A 248 -16.98 -3.22 11.56
CA HIS A 248 -16.01 -3.62 12.59
C HIS A 248 -15.33 -4.95 12.28
N ALA A 249 -16.06 -5.92 11.72
CA ALA A 249 -15.51 -7.24 11.38
C ALA A 249 -14.38 -7.17 10.33
N ALA A 250 -14.45 -6.24 9.38
CA ALA A 250 -13.45 -6.02 8.33
C ALA A 250 -12.35 -5.02 8.72
N SER A 251 -12.53 -4.34 9.86
CA SER A 251 -11.64 -3.29 10.37
C SER A 251 -10.38 -3.85 11.02
N LEU A 252 -9.32 -3.04 11.03
CA LEU A 252 -8.11 -3.27 11.81
C LEU A 252 -8.17 -2.47 13.11
N GLU A 253 -7.80 -3.11 14.21
CA GLU A 253 -7.54 -2.46 15.50
C GLU A 253 -6.18 -1.75 15.50
N PRO A 254 -5.88 -0.86 16.47
CA PRO A 254 -4.68 -0.03 16.46
C PRO A 254 -3.38 -0.83 16.31
N LEU A 255 -3.25 -1.97 17.00
CA LEU A 255 -2.07 -2.83 16.89
C LEU A 255 -1.93 -3.46 15.51
N GLY A 256 -3.04 -3.87 14.89
CA GLY A 256 -3.06 -4.43 13.54
C GLY A 256 -2.67 -3.36 12.51
N PHE A 257 -3.27 -2.18 12.61
CA PHE A 257 -2.99 -1.07 11.71
C PHE A 257 -1.53 -0.59 11.82
N LYS A 258 -1.00 -0.46 13.05
CA LYS A 258 0.41 -0.08 13.27
C LYS A 258 1.40 -1.10 12.69
N LYS A 259 1.08 -2.40 12.81
CA LYS A 259 1.88 -3.46 12.16
C LYS A 259 1.83 -3.36 10.64
N MET A 260 0.65 -3.11 10.06
CA MET A 260 0.50 -2.89 8.63
C MET A 260 1.33 -1.69 8.14
N VAL A 261 1.25 -0.55 8.83
CA VAL A 261 2.04 0.64 8.49
C VAL A 261 3.54 0.34 8.54
N ARG A 262 4.02 -0.29 9.61
CA ARG A 262 5.43 -0.70 9.75
C ARG A 262 5.87 -1.61 8.60
N ASP A 263 5.08 -2.64 8.29
CA ASP A 263 5.43 -3.63 7.27
C ASP A 263 5.41 -3.03 5.87
N ILE A 264 4.50 -2.10 5.58
CA ILE A 264 4.52 -1.29 4.35
C ILE A 264 5.85 -0.52 4.25
N ARG A 265 6.26 0.20 5.30
CA ARG A 265 7.52 0.97 5.29
C ARG A 265 8.75 0.07 5.08
N HIS A 266 8.81 -1.07 5.76
CA HIS A 266 9.89 -2.05 5.55
C HIS A 266 9.91 -2.59 4.13
N VAL A 267 8.75 -2.87 3.53
CA VAL A 267 8.68 -3.33 2.13
C VAL A 267 9.12 -2.25 1.15
N GLU A 268 8.74 -1.00 1.38
CA GLU A 268 9.20 0.13 0.55
C GLU A 268 10.72 0.26 0.55
N GLU A 269 11.35 0.10 1.71
CA GLU A 269 12.81 0.08 1.83
C GLU A 269 13.42 -1.16 1.15
N ALA A 270 12.83 -2.34 1.38
CA ALA A 270 13.35 -3.62 0.88
C ALA A 270 13.19 -3.81 -0.64
N LEU A 271 12.22 -3.15 -1.28
CA LEU A 271 12.03 -3.19 -2.73
C LEU A 271 13.28 -2.71 -3.48
N GLY A 272 13.99 -1.73 -2.92
CA GLY A 272 15.35 -1.37 -3.32
C GLY A 272 15.56 -1.13 -4.81
N SER A 273 16.71 -1.58 -5.32
CA SER A 273 17.11 -1.44 -6.73
C SER A 273 16.86 -2.71 -7.52
N TYR A 274 16.63 -2.56 -8.82
CA TYR A 274 16.63 -3.66 -9.79
C TYR A 274 18.04 -4.26 -10.02
N ASP A 275 19.10 -3.57 -9.62
CA ASP A 275 20.48 -4.00 -9.82
C ASP A 275 20.92 -5.05 -8.76
N LYS A 276 21.11 -6.30 -9.20
CA LYS A 276 21.69 -7.34 -8.35
C LYS A 276 23.20 -7.13 -8.19
N LYS A 277 23.60 -6.64 -7.02
CA LYS A 277 24.99 -6.47 -6.60
C LYS A 277 25.27 -7.15 -5.26
N MET A 278 26.54 -7.52 -5.05
CA MET A 278 27.04 -7.87 -3.71
C MET A 278 27.01 -6.61 -2.85
N GLN A 279 26.45 -6.71 -1.66
CA GLN A 279 26.43 -5.63 -0.69
C GLN A 279 27.78 -5.53 0.02
N GLU A 280 28.13 -4.34 0.50
CA GLU A 280 29.37 -4.12 1.26
C GLU A 280 29.45 -5.02 2.50
N SER A 281 28.31 -5.23 3.17
CA SER A 281 28.18 -6.14 4.32
C SER A 281 28.42 -7.61 3.97
N GLU A 282 28.27 -7.99 2.69
CA GLU A 282 28.52 -9.36 2.23
C GLU A 282 30.00 -9.62 1.97
N LYS A 283 30.84 -8.61 1.71
CA LYS A 283 32.26 -8.81 1.35
C LYS A 283 33.05 -9.63 2.40
N PRO A 284 32.95 -9.36 3.72
CA PRO A 284 33.62 -10.18 4.73
C PRO A 284 33.06 -11.61 4.80
N ILE A 285 31.75 -11.76 4.57
CA ILE A 285 31.06 -13.06 4.57
C ILE A 285 31.50 -13.88 3.36
N PHE A 286 31.61 -13.26 2.18
CA PHE A 286 32.16 -13.89 0.99
C PHE A 286 33.62 -14.29 1.17
N LYS A 287 34.45 -13.44 1.79
CA LYS A 287 35.83 -13.81 2.14
C LYS A 287 35.86 -15.07 3.02
N LYS A 288 34.95 -15.19 3.99
CA LYS A 288 34.88 -16.34 4.92
C LYS A 288 34.32 -17.62 4.28
N LEU A 289 33.20 -17.53 3.58
CA LEU A 289 32.40 -18.68 3.13
C LEU A 289 32.54 -18.98 1.63
N GLY A 290 32.93 -17.98 0.86
CA GLY A 290 33.22 -18.09 -0.57
C GLY A 290 34.32 -19.09 -0.84
N LYS A 291 34.44 -19.46 -2.10
CA LYS A 291 35.39 -20.48 -2.56
C LYS A 291 36.45 -19.83 -3.44
N SER A 292 37.63 -20.41 -3.41
CA SER A 292 38.75 -20.12 -4.30
C SER A 292 39.22 -21.43 -4.94
N ILE A 293 39.96 -21.32 -6.03
CA ILE A 293 40.72 -22.45 -6.56
C ILE A 293 41.87 -22.74 -5.60
N VAL A 294 42.03 -24.01 -5.25
CA VAL A 294 43.01 -24.51 -4.28
C VAL A 294 43.79 -25.65 -4.90
N SER A 295 45.08 -25.72 -4.63
CA SER A 295 45.92 -26.85 -5.04
C SER A 295 45.47 -28.13 -4.33
N LEU A 296 45.10 -29.17 -5.08
CA LEU A 296 44.72 -30.47 -4.54
C LEU A 296 45.95 -31.31 -4.15
N ILE A 297 47.06 -31.06 -4.85
CA ILE A 297 48.39 -31.62 -4.61
C ILE A 297 49.43 -30.50 -4.67
N GLU A 298 50.67 -30.80 -4.35
CA GLU A 298 51.79 -29.87 -4.56
C GLU A 298 52.06 -29.65 -6.06
N ILE A 299 52.36 -28.39 -6.45
CA ILE A 299 52.55 -27.96 -7.83
C ILE A 299 53.87 -27.17 -7.95
N PRO A 300 54.93 -27.76 -8.56
CA PRO A 300 56.22 -27.08 -8.74
C PRO A 300 56.13 -25.83 -9.63
N ASN A 301 57.07 -24.89 -9.47
CA ASN A 301 57.21 -23.72 -10.33
C ASN A 301 57.33 -24.10 -11.83
N GLY A 302 56.68 -23.37 -12.73
CA GLY A 302 56.69 -23.59 -14.18
C GLY A 302 55.79 -24.73 -14.66
N THR A 303 55.07 -25.40 -13.75
CA THR A 303 54.23 -26.56 -14.08
C THR A 303 52.97 -26.13 -14.80
N VAL A 304 52.60 -26.84 -15.86
CA VAL A 304 51.32 -26.68 -16.56
C VAL A 304 50.20 -27.30 -15.71
N ILE A 305 49.23 -26.47 -15.28
CA ILE A 305 48.13 -26.88 -14.41
C ILE A 305 47.17 -27.79 -15.17
N THR A 306 46.82 -28.92 -14.54
CA THR A 306 45.79 -29.85 -15.04
C THR A 306 44.61 -29.91 -14.07
N LYS A 307 43.46 -30.38 -14.56
CA LYS A 307 42.25 -30.55 -13.74
C LYS A 307 42.46 -31.41 -12.48
N LYS A 308 43.36 -32.39 -12.53
CA LYS A 308 43.64 -33.30 -11.40
C LYS A 308 44.48 -32.64 -10.31
N MET A 309 45.11 -31.49 -10.59
CA MET A 309 46.03 -30.80 -9.67
C MET A 309 45.32 -29.79 -8.77
N ILE A 310 44.11 -29.37 -9.13
CA ILE A 310 43.38 -28.30 -8.46
C ILE A 310 41.98 -28.75 -8.05
N THR A 311 41.45 -28.10 -7.03
CA THR A 311 40.08 -28.27 -6.54
C THR A 311 39.55 -26.91 -6.10
N THR A 312 38.38 -26.87 -5.45
CA THR A 312 37.81 -25.64 -4.89
C THR A 312 37.55 -25.81 -3.41
N LYS A 313 38.08 -24.90 -2.58
CA LYS A 313 37.82 -24.83 -1.13
C LYS A 313 37.72 -23.36 -0.72
N GLY A 314 37.27 -23.10 0.51
CA GLY A 314 37.34 -21.75 1.09
C GLY A 314 38.72 -21.48 1.70
N PRO A 315 39.05 -20.22 2.05
CA PRO A 315 38.23 -19.01 1.95
C PRO A 315 38.12 -18.44 0.52
N GLY A 316 37.20 -17.48 0.33
CA GLY A 316 36.95 -16.78 -0.95
C GLY A 316 37.87 -15.57 -1.15
N ASN A 317 39.18 -15.76 -0.98
CA ASN A 317 40.18 -14.69 -1.01
C ASN A 317 41.28 -14.91 -2.08
N GLY A 318 41.12 -15.91 -2.94
CA GLY A 318 42.01 -16.19 -4.06
C GLY A 318 41.29 -16.17 -5.40
N LEU A 319 41.83 -16.92 -6.35
CA LEU A 319 41.32 -17.00 -7.70
C LEU A 319 39.92 -17.62 -7.69
N SER A 320 38.96 -16.93 -8.32
CA SER A 320 37.57 -17.36 -8.37
C SER A 320 37.46 -18.75 -9.03
N PRO A 321 36.68 -19.68 -8.48
CA PRO A 321 36.33 -20.95 -9.13
C PRO A 321 35.69 -20.78 -10.51
N MET A 322 35.18 -19.60 -10.85
CA MET A 322 34.69 -19.33 -12.20
C MET A 322 35.81 -19.43 -13.26
N LYS A 323 37.06 -19.14 -12.87
CA LYS A 323 38.24 -19.25 -13.73
C LYS A 323 38.83 -20.67 -13.76
N PHE A 324 38.15 -21.67 -13.20
CA PHE A 324 38.71 -23.02 -13.01
C PHE A 324 39.15 -23.66 -14.33
N ASN A 325 38.34 -23.56 -15.39
CA ASN A 325 38.70 -24.11 -16.69
C ASN A 325 39.74 -23.26 -17.43
N GLU A 326 39.72 -21.94 -17.25
CA GLU A 326 40.71 -21.03 -17.84
C GLU A 326 42.12 -21.24 -17.26
N LEU A 327 42.18 -21.68 -16.00
CA LEU A 327 43.43 -21.99 -15.32
C LEU A 327 44.09 -23.27 -15.87
N ILE A 328 43.30 -24.22 -16.41
CA ILE A 328 43.84 -25.46 -16.97
C ILE A 328 44.67 -25.13 -18.22
N GLY A 329 45.89 -25.64 -18.27
CA GLY A 329 46.85 -25.36 -19.34
C GLY A 329 47.73 -24.14 -19.10
N LYS A 330 47.46 -23.32 -18.07
CA LYS A 330 48.35 -22.24 -17.63
C LYS A 330 49.51 -22.76 -16.80
N LYS A 331 50.58 -21.98 -16.69
CA LYS A 331 51.76 -22.33 -15.89
C LYS A 331 51.78 -21.59 -14.56
N THR A 332 52.32 -22.22 -13.53
CA THR A 332 52.61 -21.55 -12.25
C THR A 332 53.90 -20.71 -12.37
N LYS A 333 53.91 -19.52 -11.75
CA LYS A 333 55.09 -18.64 -11.61
C LYS A 333 55.92 -18.93 -10.37
N ILE A 334 55.32 -19.67 -9.43
CA ILE A 334 55.90 -20.03 -8.14
C ILE A 334 55.61 -21.48 -7.84
N HIS A 335 56.33 -22.02 -6.86
CA HIS A 335 55.96 -23.27 -6.21
C HIS A 335 54.70 -23.09 -5.36
N ILE A 336 53.74 -24.01 -5.45
CA ILE A 336 52.48 -23.98 -4.69
C ILE A 336 52.34 -25.29 -3.91
N ASN A 337 52.36 -25.20 -2.57
CA ASN A 337 52.15 -26.38 -1.71
C ASN A 337 50.74 -26.94 -1.88
N GLN A 338 50.52 -28.19 -1.46
CA GLN A 338 49.18 -28.78 -1.38
C GLN A 338 48.28 -27.97 -0.43
N ASP A 339 46.99 -27.89 -0.76
CA ASP A 339 45.94 -27.27 0.04
C ASP A 339 46.11 -25.75 0.26
N VAL A 340 46.69 -25.08 -0.74
CA VAL A 340 46.90 -23.63 -0.73
C VAL A 340 45.96 -22.97 -1.73
N VAL A 341 45.38 -21.84 -1.30
CA VAL A 341 44.59 -20.96 -2.18
C VAL A 341 45.49 -20.37 -3.25
N ILE A 342 45.15 -20.65 -4.51
CA ILE A 342 45.84 -20.11 -5.68
C ILE A 342 45.36 -18.68 -5.90
N LYS A 343 46.29 -17.75 -6.12
CA LYS A 343 46.00 -16.34 -6.44
C LYS A 343 46.32 -16.05 -7.90
N GLU A 344 45.74 -14.98 -8.42
CA GLU A 344 45.99 -14.49 -9.79
C GLU A 344 47.49 -14.23 -10.04
N SER A 345 48.21 -13.75 -9.01
CA SER A 345 49.65 -13.48 -9.04
C SER A 345 50.52 -14.72 -9.25
N ASP A 346 49.99 -15.90 -8.89
CA ASP A 346 50.76 -17.15 -8.86
C ASP A 346 50.83 -17.79 -10.26
N ILE A 347 50.09 -17.24 -11.23
CA ILE A 347 49.83 -17.85 -12.53
C ILE A 347 50.38 -16.97 -13.67
N GLU A 348 50.95 -17.64 -14.66
CA GLU A 348 51.28 -17.10 -15.98
C GLU A 348 50.06 -17.28 -16.89
N TRP A 349 49.30 -16.19 -17.06
CA TRP A 349 48.05 -16.14 -17.83
C TRP A 349 48.27 -16.04 -19.33
#